data_AF-A0A4S0N2G2-F1
#
_entry.id   AF-A0A4S0N2G2-F1
#
_cell.length_a   1.000
_cell.length_b   1.000
_cell.length_c   1.000
_cell.angle_alpha   90.00
_cell.angle_beta   90.00
_cell.angle_gamma   90.00
#
_symmetry.space_group_name_H-M   'P 1'
#
loop_
_entity.id
_entity.type
_entity.pdbx_description
1 polymer ?
#
loop_
_entity_poly.entity_id
_entity_poly.type
_entity_poly.pdbx_seq_one_letter_code
_entity_poly.pdbx_strand_id
1 'polypeptide(L)' 'KDMVAAIYRDTDPRLHGAAGLSVLAHLEDLVARGLVATEGDPAIDGIFTPA' A
#
# COMPACT_ATOMS: atom_id res chain seq x y z
N LYS A 1 -6.26 -3.83 2.13
CA LYS A 1 -6.48 -4.15 3.57
C LYS A 1 -5.62 -5.32 4.02
N ASP A 2 -5.55 -6.40 3.23
CA ASP A 2 -4.81 -7.62 3.58
C ASP A 2 -3.29 -7.39 3.72
N MET A 3 -2.69 -6.53 2.88
CA MET A 3 -1.27 -6.14 3.04
C MET A 3 -0.98 -5.47 4.38
N VAL A 4 -1.83 -4.55 4.82
CA VAL A 4 -1.65 -3.83 6.09
C VAL A 4 -1.74 -4.80 7.26
N ALA A 5 -2.72 -5.71 7.25
CA ALA A 5 -2.85 -6.73 8.29
C ALA A 5 -1.66 -7.70 8.32
N ALA A 6 -1.06 -8.01 7.16
CA ALA A 6 0.12 -8.85 7.08
C ALA A 6 1.39 -8.15 7.60
N ILE A 7 1.59 -6.87 7.25
CA ILE A 7 2.77 -6.07 7.65
C ILE A 7 2.67 -5.62 9.12
N TYR A 8 1.49 -5.15 9.53
CA TYR A 8 1.22 -4.58 10.86
C TYR A 8 0.45 -5.55 11.76
N ARG A 9 0.78 -6.85 11.70
CA ARG A 9 0.06 -7.91 12.41
C ARG A 9 -0.05 -7.68 13.92
N ASP A 10 0.98 -7.10 14.52
CA ASP A 10 1.10 -6.86 15.98
C ASP A 10 0.64 -5.44 16.37
N THR A 11 0.20 -4.63 15.40
CA THR A 11 -0.31 -3.26 15.64
C THR A 11 -1.79 -3.32 15.94
N ASP A 12 -2.26 -2.48 16.88
CA ASP A 12 -3.68 -2.33 17.18
C ASP A 12 -4.49 -2.13 15.87
N PRO A 13 -5.49 -2.98 15.58
CA PRO A 13 -6.33 -2.88 14.38
C PRO A 13 -6.96 -1.50 14.18
N ARG A 14 -7.16 -0.73 15.25
CA ARG A 14 -7.68 0.64 15.17
C ARG A 14 -6.72 1.61 14.46
N LEU A 15 -5.43 1.30 14.44
CA LEU A 15 -4.40 2.08 13.75
C LEU A 15 -4.19 1.65 12.30
N HIS A 16 -4.81 0.55 11.85
CA HIS A 16 -4.63 0.03 10.48
C HIS A 16 -5.12 1.01 9.41
N GLY A 17 -6.08 1.88 9.72
CA GLY A 17 -6.51 2.94 8.79
C GLY A 17 -5.38 3.91 8.45
N ALA A 18 -4.68 4.42 9.47
CA ALA A 18 -3.52 5.29 9.29
C ALA A 18 -2.35 4.54 8.62
N ALA A 19 -2.10 3.30 9.03
CA ALA A 19 -1.07 2.47 8.43
C ALA A 19 -1.33 2.19 6.93
N GLY A 20 -2.60 2.06 6.53
CA GLY A 20 -2.98 1.93 5.11
C GLY A 20 -2.58 3.14 4.27
N LEU A 21 -2.74 4.36 4.80
CA LEU A 21 -2.30 5.57 4.13
C LEU A 21 -0.77 5.63 4.00
N SER A 22 -0.04 5.19 5.04
CA SER A 22 1.42 5.09 4.97
C SER A 22 1.89 4.10 3.91
N VAL A 23 1.24 2.93 3.80
CA VAL A 23 1.55 1.93 2.77
C VAL A 23 1.25 2.47 1.37
N LEU A 24 0.13 3.17 1.18
CA LEU A 24 -0.20 3.76 -0.11
C LEU A 24 0.85 4.79 -0.55
N ALA A 25 1.27 5.69 0.33
CA ALA A 25 2.31 6.67 0.02
C ALA A 25 3.64 6.02 -0.42
N HIS A 26 3.99 4.88 0.17
CA HIS A 26 5.18 4.13 -0.26
C HIS A 26 4.99 3.46 -1.62
N LEU A 27 3.79 2.94 -1.93
CA LEU A 27 3.49 2.36 -3.23
C LEU A 27 3.49 3.41 -4.34
N GLU A 28 2.96 4.61 -4.06
CA GLU A 28 3.02 5.76 -4.97
C GLU A 28 4.46 6.13 -5.35
N ASP A 29 5.38 6.19 -4.38
CA ASP A 29 6.81 6.43 -4.64
C ASP A 29 7.41 5.32 -5.50
N LEU A 30 7.11 4.06 -5.20
CA LEU A 30 7.62 2.92 -5.97
C LEU A 30 7.11 2.91 -7.42
N VAL A 31 5.85 3.30 -7.65
CA VAL A 31 5.28 3.48 -8.99
C VAL A 31 5.96 4.64 -9.71
N ALA A 32 6.14 5.79 -9.05
CA ALA A 32 6.82 6.94 -9.63
C ALA A 32 8.28 6.63 -10.04
N ARG A 33 8.92 5.69 -9.33
CA ARG A 33 10.27 5.21 -9.63
C ARG A 33 10.32 4.06 -10.65
N GLY A 34 9.17 3.57 -11.10
CA GLY A 34 9.06 2.47 -12.06
C GLY A 34 9.45 1.10 -11.50
N LEU A 35 9.39 0.92 -10.17
CA LEU A 35 9.73 -0.35 -9.50
C LEU A 35 8.50 -1.25 -9.28
N VAL A 36 7.32 -0.65 -9.30
CA VAL A 36 6.02 -1.30 -9.13
C VAL A 36 5.09 -0.76 -10.22
N ALA A 37 4.25 -1.63 -10.77
CA ALA A 37 3.18 -1.27 -11.67
C ALA A 37 1.83 -1.30 -10.94
N THR A 38 0.89 -0.49 -11.40
CA THR A 38 -0.51 -0.51 -10.96
C THR A 38 -1.41 -0.31 -12.17
N GLU A 39 -2.64 -0.82 -12.11
CA GLU A 39 -3.65 -0.53 -13.12
C GLU A 39 -4.24 0.86 -12.84
N GLY A 40 -4.02 1.80 -13.77
CA GLY A 40 -4.49 3.19 -13.62
C GLY A 40 -3.68 4.00 -12.61
N ASP A 41 -4.31 5.01 -12.01
CA ASP A 41 -3.67 5.83 -10.98
C ASP A 41 -3.56 5.06 -9.66
N PRO A 42 -2.47 5.22 -8.88
CA PRO A 42 -2.37 4.62 -7.55
C PRO A 42 -3.55 5.01 -6.66
N ALA A 43 -4.19 4.01 -6.07
CA ALA A 43 -5.34 4.18 -5.18
C ALA A 43 -5.27 3.22 -3.99
N ILE A 44 -6.00 3.53 -2.92
CA ILE A 44 -6.01 2.73 -1.69
C ILE A 44 -6.54 1.30 -1.90
N ASP A 45 -7.33 1.11 -2.95
CA ASP A 45 -7.90 -0.15 -3.42
C ASP A 45 -7.27 -0.64 -4.74
N GLY A 46 -6.19 0.01 -5.19
CA GLY A 46 -5.45 -0.37 -6.38
C GLY A 46 -4.72 -1.71 -6.25
N ILE A 47 -4.52 -2.38 -7.38
CA ILE A 47 -3.74 -3.61 -7.47
C ILE A 47 -2.33 -3.27 -7.94
N PHE A 48 -1.34 -3.66 -7.15
CA PHE A 48 0.07 -3.39 -7.42
C PHE A 48 0.82 -4.68 -7.72
N THR A 49 1.69 -4.66 -8.73
CA THR A 49 2.57 -5.78 -9.10
C THR A 49 4.02 -5.32 -9.26
N PRO A 50 5.01 -6.17 -9.00
CA PRO A 50 6.40 -5.86 -9.36
C PRO A 50 6.52 -5.55 -10.86
N ALA A 51 7.42 -4.63 -11.22
CA ALA A 51 7.75 -4.32 -12.61
C ALA A 51 8.51 -5.48 -13.31
#